data_AF-A0A2E2D953-F1
#
_entry.id   AF-A0A2E2D953-F1
#
_cell.length_a   1.000
_cell.length_b   1.000
_cell.length_c   1.000
_cell.angle_alpha   90.00
_cell.angle_beta   90.00
_cell.angle_gamma   90.00
#
_symmetry.space_group_name_H-M   'P 1'
#
loop_
_entity.id
_entity.type
_entity.pdbx_description
1 polymer ?
#
loop_
_entity_poly.entity_id
_entity_poly.type
_entity_poly.pdbx_seq_one_letter_code
_entity_poly.pdbx_strand_id
1 'polypeptide(L)'
;MAERAGLDLDDFDDELDIAEFAGTKKSKPKVDKKELSKVSEEAGFVSRQPNKRRRRGGRTPYTQQKNFKMRPEMPELIVEIADEIGVKDSELIELAIEALLTKKKMKDQLNRYKEITS
;
A
#
# COMPACT_ATOMS: atom_id res chain seq x y z
N MET A 1 -8.08 38.75 12.98
CA MET A 1 -7.52 38.37 11.67
C MET A 1 -6.04 38.69 11.73
N ALA A 2 -5.17 37.69 11.69
CA ALA A 2 -3.73 37.90 11.70
C ALA A 2 -3.27 38.16 10.27
N GLU A 3 -2.74 39.35 10.00
CA GLU A 3 -2.05 39.66 8.75
C GLU A 3 -0.84 38.73 8.63
N ARG A 4 -0.82 37.92 7.57
CA ARG A 4 0.37 37.14 7.23
C ARG A 4 1.38 38.13 6.67
N ALA A 5 2.59 38.17 7.25
CA ALA A 5 3.72 38.83 6.62
C ALA A 5 3.92 38.18 5.23
N GLY A 6 3.58 38.92 4.17
CA GLY A 6 3.97 38.55 2.81
C GLY A 6 5.49 38.58 2.77
N LEU A 7 6.10 37.45 2.43
CA LEU A 7 7.49 37.45 2.04
C LEU A 7 7.49 38.02 0.61
N ASP A 8 7.87 39.29 0.46
CA ASP A 8 7.99 39.96 -0.83
C ASP A 8 9.14 39.29 -1.61
N LEU A 9 8.78 38.28 -2.40
CA LEU A 9 9.71 37.51 -3.23
C LEU A 9 10.05 38.23 -4.55
N ASP A 10 9.54 39.44 -4.74
CA ASP A 10 9.69 40.23 -5.97
C ASP A 10 11.08 40.89 -6.10
N ASP A 11 11.90 40.86 -5.04
CA ASP A 11 13.29 41.38 -5.04
C ASP A 11 14.35 40.32 -5.41
N PHE A 12 13.96 39.07 -5.68
CA PHE A 12 14.87 38.01 -6.14
C PHE A 12 14.96 38.00 -7.66
N ASP A 13 15.52 39.06 -8.25
CA ASP A 13 15.90 39.13 -9.68
C ASP A 13 17.27 38.44 -9.96
N ASP A 14 17.91 37.88 -8.93
CA ASP A 14 19.05 36.99 -9.13
C ASP A 14 18.51 35.64 -9.62
N GLU A 15 18.72 35.33 -10.90
CA GLU A 15 18.53 34.00 -11.48
C GLU A 15 19.19 32.97 -10.56
N LEU A 16 18.41 32.35 -9.67
CA LEU A 16 18.88 31.33 -8.76
C LEU A 16 19.47 30.20 -9.60
N ASP A 17 20.79 30.10 -9.65
CA ASP A 17 21.47 29.03 -10.37
C ASP A 17 21.26 27.72 -9.60
N ILE A 18 20.20 27.02 -9.98
CA ILE A 18 19.83 25.70 -9.44
C ILE A 18 20.99 24.71 -9.58
N ALA A 19 21.92 24.93 -10.54
CA ALA A 19 23.09 24.09 -10.71
C ALA A 19 24.09 24.22 -9.55
N GLU A 20 24.16 25.36 -8.86
CA GLU A 20 25.03 25.56 -7.70
C GLU A 20 24.57 24.73 -6.49
N PHE A 21 23.26 24.46 -6.39
CA PHE A 21 22.67 23.57 -5.38
C PHE A 21 22.73 22.08 -5.75
N ALA A 22 23.12 21.74 -6.98
CA ALA A 22 23.30 20.37 -7.40
C ALA A 22 24.62 19.82 -6.82
N GLY A 23 24.60 19.51 -5.53
CA GLY A 23 25.75 18.94 -4.82
C GLY A 23 26.41 17.80 -5.60
N THR A 24 27.74 17.77 -5.59
CA THR A 24 28.53 16.77 -6.33
C THR A 24 28.07 15.35 -5.96
N LYS A 25 27.65 14.57 -6.96
CA LYS A 25 27.24 13.18 -6.76
C LYS A 25 28.48 12.37 -6.36
N LYS A 26 28.77 12.30 -5.06
CA LYS A 26 29.79 11.39 -4.53
C LYS A 26 29.44 9.98 -4.99
N SER A 27 30.37 9.34 -5.69
CA SER A 27 30.19 7.95 -6.10
C SER A 27 29.98 7.11 -4.85
N LYS A 28 28.91 6.30 -4.85
CA LYS A 28 28.66 5.40 -3.72
C LYS A 28 29.83 4.42 -3.65
N PRO A 29 30.38 4.14 -2.45
CA PRO A 29 31.43 3.13 -2.31
C PRO A 29 30.93 1.80 -2.90
N LYS A 30 31.81 1.12 -3.63
CA LYS A 30 31.54 -0.18 -4.22
C LYS A 30 31.63 -1.19 -3.07
N VAL A 31 30.49 -1.56 -2.53
CA VAL A 31 30.41 -2.44 -1.37
C VAL A 31 29.89 -3.82 -1.79
N ASP A 32 30.59 -4.86 -1.37
CA ASP A 32 30.21 -6.25 -1.63
C ASP A 32 29.01 -6.67 -0.78
N LYS A 33 27.84 -6.68 -1.41
CA LYS A 33 26.56 -6.96 -0.74
C LYS A 33 26.50 -8.34 -0.08
N LYS A 34 27.29 -9.30 -0.59
CA LYS A 34 27.34 -10.67 -0.07
C LYS A 34 28.04 -10.73 1.28
N GLU A 35 29.11 -9.97 1.47
CA GLU A 35 29.86 -9.93 2.73
C GLU A 35 29.05 -9.22 3.81
N LEU A 36 28.37 -8.13 3.45
CA LEU A 36 27.45 -7.43 4.35
C LEU A 36 26.30 -8.30 4.83
N SER A 37 25.73 -9.15 3.96
CA SER A 37 24.66 -10.06 4.36
C SER A 37 25.14 -11.03 5.43
N LYS A 38 26.34 -11.61 5.26
CA LYS A 38 26.94 -12.55 6.21
C LYS A 38 27.19 -11.90 7.58
N VAL A 39 27.83 -10.73 7.59
CA VAL A 39 28.09 -9.98 8.83
C VAL A 39 26.78 -9.57 9.53
N SER A 40 25.75 -9.23 8.76
CA SER A 40 24.44 -8.87 9.31
C SER A 40 23.73 -10.09 9.93
N GLU A 41 23.80 -11.24 9.26
CA GLU A 41 23.27 -12.51 9.77
C GLU A 41 23.99 -12.96 11.05
N GLU A 42 25.33 -12.87 11.08
CA GLU A 42 26.15 -13.14 12.27
C GLU A 42 25.82 -12.21 13.44
N ALA A 43 25.51 -10.94 13.17
CA ALA A 43 25.09 -9.96 14.16
C ALA A 43 23.61 -10.09 14.59
N GLY A 44 22.90 -11.13 14.12
CA GLY A 44 21.50 -11.39 14.47
C GLY A 44 20.47 -10.53 13.72
N PHE A 45 20.90 -9.73 12.75
CA PHE A 45 20.03 -8.98 11.86
C PHE A 45 19.63 -9.85 10.66
N VAL A 46 18.82 -10.88 10.92
CA VAL A 46 18.27 -11.73 9.86
C VAL A 46 17.31 -10.88 9.01
N SER A 47 17.60 -10.80 7.70
CA SER A 47 16.73 -10.12 6.76
C SER A 47 15.32 -10.70 6.82
N ARG A 48 14.30 -9.82 6.89
CA ARG A 48 12.90 -10.26 6.84
C ARG A 48 12.71 -11.07 5.56
N GLN A 49 12.23 -12.31 5.70
CA GLN A 49 11.84 -13.15 4.56
C GLN A 49 11.03 -12.29 3.59
N PRO A 50 11.34 -12.33 2.28
CA PRO A 50 10.63 -11.51 1.33
C PRO A 50 9.16 -11.92 1.33
N ASN A 51 8.27 -11.01 1.78
CA ASN A 51 6.84 -11.23 1.69
C ASN A 51 6.49 -11.62 0.25
N LYS A 52 5.73 -12.72 0.09
CA LYS A 52 5.24 -13.20 -1.20
C LYS A 52 4.69 -12.00 -1.99
N ARG A 53 5.36 -11.64 -3.09
CA ARG A 53 4.99 -10.48 -3.89
C ARG A 53 3.59 -10.72 -4.47
N ARG A 54 2.59 -10.06 -3.88
CA ARG A 54 1.22 -10.08 -4.39
C ARG A 54 1.17 -9.48 -5.80
N ARG A 55 0.21 -9.92 -6.61
CA ARG A 55 -0.10 -9.30 -7.90
C ARG A 55 -0.39 -7.82 -7.66
N ARG A 56 0.53 -6.93 -8.05
CA ARG A 56 0.26 -5.49 -8.06
C ARG A 56 -0.75 -5.23 -9.16
N GLY A 57 -2.02 -5.08 -8.78
CA GLY A 57 -3.10 -4.76 -9.70
C GLY A 57 -3.03 -3.30 -10.17
N GLY A 58 -3.58 -3.03 -11.36
CA GLY A 58 -3.82 -1.68 -11.87
C GLY A 58 -4.83 -0.89 -11.02
N ARG A 59 -5.25 0.29 -11.52
CA ARG A 59 -6.25 1.14 -10.85
C ARG A 59 -7.48 0.32 -10.43
N THR A 60 -7.88 0.44 -9.17
CA THR A 60 -9.01 -0.29 -8.59
C THR A 60 -10.18 0.65 -8.29
N PRO A 61 -11.44 0.17 -8.34
CA PRO A 61 -12.61 0.94 -7.93
C PRO A 61 -12.71 1.10 -6.40
N TYR A 62 -11.96 0.29 -5.64
CA TYR A 62 -11.92 0.32 -4.18
C TYR A 62 -11.22 1.57 -3.65
N THR A 63 -12.00 2.56 -3.20
CA THR A 63 -11.51 3.84 -2.66
C THR A 63 -11.69 4.00 -1.15
N GLN A 64 -12.61 3.25 -0.53
CA GLN A 64 -12.90 3.33 0.90
C GLN A 64 -12.17 2.22 1.68
N GLN A 65 -11.45 2.60 2.73
CA GLN A 65 -10.73 1.66 3.60
C GLN A 65 -11.54 1.33 4.85
N LYS A 66 -11.66 0.04 5.18
CA LYS A 66 -12.24 -0.44 6.43
C LYS A 66 -11.24 -1.31 7.19
N ASN A 67 -10.72 -0.81 8.30
CA ASN A 67 -9.77 -1.53 9.15
C ASN A 67 -10.53 -2.33 10.22
N PHE A 68 -10.65 -3.65 10.03
CA PHE A 68 -11.23 -4.53 11.05
C PHE A 68 -10.16 -5.46 11.64
N LYS A 69 -10.30 -5.76 12.94
CA LYS A 69 -9.45 -6.74 13.62
C LYS A 69 -9.91 -8.15 13.25
N MET A 70 -8.97 -9.07 13.12
CA MET A 70 -9.22 -10.46 12.76
C MET A 70 -8.52 -11.39 13.75
N ARG A 71 -8.94 -12.66 13.77
CA ARG A 71 -8.22 -13.72 14.49
C ARG A 71 -6.83 -13.93 13.86
N PRO A 72 -5.86 -14.48 14.61
CA PRO A 72 -4.61 -14.99 14.03
C PRO A 72 -4.90 -15.93 12.86
N GLU A 73 -3.98 -16.01 11.89
CA GLU A 73 -4.01 -16.86 10.68
C GLU A 73 -5.12 -16.54 9.66
N MET A 74 -6.20 -15.89 10.08
CA MET A 74 -7.30 -15.53 9.19
C MET A 74 -6.88 -14.62 8.01
N PRO A 75 -5.91 -13.68 8.15
CA PRO A 75 -5.41 -12.92 7.01
C PRO A 75 -4.71 -13.79 5.95
N GLU A 76 -4.05 -14.87 6.37
CA GLU A 76 -3.38 -15.80 5.45
C GLU A 76 -4.41 -16.64 4.71
N LEU A 77 -5.42 -17.16 5.42
CA LEU A 77 -6.52 -17.91 4.82
C LEU A 77 -7.31 -17.07 3.79
N ILE A 78 -7.56 -15.78 4.06
CA ILE A 78 -8.21 -14.89 3.08
C ILE A 78 -7.40 -14.82 1.78
N VAL A 79 -6.09 -14.71 1.90
CA VAL A 79 -5.19 -14.63 0.75
C VAL A 79 -5.18 -15.95 -0.02
N GLU A 80 -5.13 -17.09 0.67
CA GLU A 80 -5.17 -18.41 0.05
C GLU A 80 -6.44 -18.62 -0.77
N ILE A 81 -7.61 -18.30 -0.19
CA ILE A 81 -8.90 -18.42 -0.88
C ILE A 81 -8.97 -17.45 -2.07
N ALA A 82 -8.51 -16.21 -1.90
CA ALA A 82 -8.50 -15.22 -2.98
C ALA A 82 -7.59 -15.65 -4.14
N ASP A 83 -6.39 -16.17 -3.83
CA ASP A 83 -5.43 -16.71 -4.80
C ASP A 83 -6.02 -17.92 -5.54
N GLU A 84 -6.70 -18.84 -4.84
CA GLU A 84 -7.31 -20.05 -5.41
C GLU A 84 -8.42 -19.73 -6.41
N ILE A 85 -9.26 -18.73 -6.10
CA ILE A 85 -10.38 -18.30 -6.96
C ILE A 85 -9.92 -17.25 -8.00
N GLY A 86 -8.71 -16.70 -7.84
CA GLY A 86 -8.12 -15.73 -8.76
C GLY A 86 -8.67 -14.31 -8.64
N VAL A 87 -9.21 -13.95 -7.47
CA VAL A 87 -9.81 -12.64 -7.16
C VAL A 87 -8.94 -11.87 -6.16
N LYS A 88 -9.22 -10.58 -5.96
CA LYS A 88 -8.56 -9.78 -4.90
C LYS A 88 -9.25 -9.98 -3.55
N ASP A 89 -8.53 -9.74 -2.45
CA ASP A 89 -9.07 -9.80 -1.08
C ASP A 89 -10.37 -8.96 -0.94
N SER A 90 -10.45 -7.80 -1.58
CA SER A 90 -11.64 -6.94 -1.59
C SER A 90 -12.84 -7.57 -2.31
N GLU A 91 -12.60 -8.18 -3.47
CA GLU A 91 -13.62 -8.89 -4.26
C GLU A 91 -14.11 -10.13 -3.50
N LEU A 92 -13.20 -10.86 -2.85
CA LEU A 92 -13.56 -12.02 -2.03
C LEU A 92 -14.52 -11.63 -0.89
N ILE A 93 -14.28 -10.49 -0.24
CA ILE A 93 -15.15 -9.99 0.82
C ILE A 93 -16.54 -9.64 0.26
N GLU A 94 -16.62 -9.00 -0.91
CA GLU A 94 -17.90 -8.70 -1.57
C GLU A 94 -18.68 -9.97 -1.92
N LEU A 95 -18.02 -10.97 -2.51
CA LEU A 95 -18.59 -12.29 -2.79
C LEU A 95 -19.09 -12.99 -1.51
N ALA A 96 -18.31 -12.92 -0.43
CA ALA A 96 -18.69 -13.50 0.86
C ALA A 96 -19.93 -12.79 1.46
N ILE A 97 -20.02 -11.47 1.32
CA ILE A 97 -21.20 -10.70 1.74
C ILE A 97 -22.42 -11.13 0.93
N GLU A 98 -22.33 -11.17 -0.40
CA GLU A 98 -23.43 -11.59 -1.26
C GLU A 98 -23.93 -12.99 -0.87
N ALA A 99 -23.01 -13.96 -0.78
CA ALA A 99 -23.32 -15.34 -0.40
C ALA A 99 -24.01 -15.42 0.98
N LEU A 100 -23.57 -14.62 1.96
CA LEU A 100 -24.18 -14.57 3.29
C LEU A 100 -25.60 -13.99 3.23
N LEU A 101 -25.81 -12.89 2.50
CA LEU A 101 -27.10 -12.24 2.34
C LEU A 101 -28.12 -13.16 1.65
N THR A 102 -27.70 -13.86 0.60
CA THR A 102 -28.52 -14.86 -0.09
C THR A 102 -28.87 -16.01 0.85
N LYS A 103 -27.88 -16.57 1.57
CA LYS A 103 -28.08 -17.67 2.53
C LYS A 103 -29.05 -17.30 3.65
N LYS A 104 -29.00 -16.04 4.12
CA LYS A 104 -29.87 -15.52 5.19
C LYS A 104 -31.19 -14.93 4.69
N LYS A 105 -31.44 -14.92 3.38
CA LYS A 105 -32.64 -14.34 2.75
C LYS A 105 -32.87 -12.87 3.11
N MET A 106 -31.78 -12.11 3.25
CA MET A 106 -31.79 -10.69 3.61
C MET A 106 -32.00 -9.81 2.38
N LYS A 107 -33.26 -9.72 1.91
CA LYS A 107 -33.61 -9.12 0.61
C LYS A 107 -33.21 -7.64 0.48
N ASP A 108 -33.47 -6.84 1.51
CA ASP A 108 -33.23 -5.39 1.44
C ASP A 108 -31.74 -5.08 1.34
N GLN A 109 -30.92 -5.78 2.14
CA GLN A 109 -29.47 -5.64 2.11
C GLN A 109 -28.88 -6.21 0.82
N LEU A 110 -29.46 -7.29 0.27
CA LEU A 110 -29.03 -7.85 -1.02
C LEU A 110 -29.31 -6.88 -2.17
N ASN A 111 -30.47 -6.21 -2.16
CA ASN A 111 -30.79 -5.17 -3.15
C ASN A 111 -29.80 -4.00 -3.04
N ARG A 112 -29.55 -3.52 -1.81
CA ARG A 112 -28.56 -2.46 -1.57
C ARG A 112 -27.15 -2.86 -2.00
N TYR A 113 -26.75 -4.11 -1.78
CA TYR A 113 -25.46 -4.61 -2.27
C TYR A 113 -25.37 -4.53 -3.79
N LYS A 114 -26.41 -4.98 -4.51
CA LYS A 114 -26.46 -4.91 -5.98
C LYS A 114 -26.41 -3.48 -6.50
N GLU A 115 -27.04 -2.52 -5.81
CA GLU A 115 -26.96 -1.10 -6.18
C GLU A 115 -25.54 -0.52 -6.02
N ILE A 116 -24.75 -1.02 -5.07
CA ILE A 116 -23.37 -0.56 -4.83
C ILE A 116 -22.40 -1.16 -5.85
N THR A 117 -22.64 -2.41 -6.27
CA THR A 117 -21.73 -3.17 -7.14
C THR A 117 -22.11 -3.16 -8.62
N SER A 118 -23.26 -2.57 -8.99
CA SER A 118 -23.66 -2.31 -10.39
C SER A 118 -22.82 -1.20 -11.02
#